data_AF-A0A2V6I4U6-F1
#
_entry.id   AF-A0A2V6I4U6-F1
#
_cell.length_a   1.000
_cell.length_b   1.000
_cell.length_c   1.000
_cell.angle_alpha   90.00
_cell.angle_beta   90.00
_cell.angle_gamma   90.00
#
_symmetry.space_group_name_H-M   'P 1'
#
loop_
_entity.id
_entity.type
_entity.pdbx_description
1 polymer ?
#
loop_
_entity_poly.entity_id
_entity_poly.type
_entity_poly.pdbx_seq_one_letter_code
_entity_poly.pdbx_strand_id
1 'polypeptide(L)'
;MKPTSPPVKKRHGSLATYLVLAIIGNFATTLLYLLGREAIKRSSPQHIPDWAFPVLIAVCLFNLVCVIALFRWKKWGFWGLVVSAAVALGVNVAIGLGPLAAIGGIVAVLLVYGVLQIGKENKGWSQLE
;
A
#
# COMPACT_ATOMS: atom_id res chain seq x y z
N MET A 1 38.21 19.95 13.96
CA MET A 1 37.04 19.54 13.16
C MET A 1 36.27 18.50 13.96
N LYS A 2 35.03 18.80 14.36
CA LYS A 2 34.18 17.83 15.08
C LYS A 2 33.70 16.81 14.03
N PRO A 3 33.91 15.49 14.21
CA PRO A 3 33.40 14.52 13.26
C PRO A 3 31.87 14.59 13.31
N THR A 4 31.27 15.18 12.27
CA THR A 4 29.82 15.11 12.06
C THR A 4 29.51 13.69 11.61
N SER A 5 29.29 12.81 12.58
CA SER A 5 28.66 11.51 12.35
C SER A 5 27.41 11.73 11.49
N PRO A 6 27.21 10.94 10.41
CA PRO A 6 26.04 11.09 9.56
C PRO A 6 24.77 11.00 10.43
N PRO A 7 23.73 11.78 10.13
CA PRO A 7 22.52 11.82 10.94
C PRO A 7 21.97 10.39 11.09
N VAL A 8 21.93 9.91 12.33
CA VAL A 8 21.44 8.57 12.66
C VAL A 8 19.96 8.53 12.30
N LYS A 9 19.60 7.80 11.24
CA LYS A 9 18.21 7.62 10.79
C LYS A 9 17.38 7.05 11.95
N LYS A 10 16.66 7.91 12.67
CA LYS A 10 15.76 7.49 13.76
C LYS A 10 14.42 7.12 13.18
N ARG A 11 14.16 5.82 13.18
CA ARG A 11 12.87 5.25 12.80
C ARG A 11 11.88 5.51 13.93
N HIS A 12 10.88 6.34 13.69
CA HIS A 12 9.73 6.40 14.60
C HIS A 12 9.03 5.04 14.58
N GLY A 13 8.83 4.42 15.75
CA GLY A 13 8.18 3.10 15.86
C GLY A 13 6.81 3.05 15.17
N SER A 14 6.09 4.17 15.14
CA SER A 14 4.81 4.33 14.44
C SER A 14 4.88 4.00 12.94
N LEU A 15 5.95 4.42 12.24
CA LEU A 15 6.13 4.13 10.82
C LEU A 15 6.41 2.64 10.59
N ALA A 16 7.23 2.02 11.43
CA ALA A 16 7.53 0.59 11.33
C ALA A 16 6.28 -0.27 11.59
N THR A 17 5.50 0.05 12.63
CA THR A 17 4.24 -0.64 12.93
C THR A 17 3.25 -0.54 11.77
N TYR A 18 3.11 0.65 11.17
CA TYR A 18 2.21 0.82 10.03
C TYR A 18 2.64 -0.02 8.82
N LEU A 19 3.94 -0.07 8.52
CA LEU A 19 4.45 -0.86 7.40
C LEU A 19 4.27 -2.36 7.61
N VAL A 20 4.46 -2.86 8.83
CA VAL A 20 4.18 -4.27 9.17
C VAL A 20 2.70 -4.58 8.99
N LEU A 21 1.80 -3.70 9.48
CA LEU A 21 0.37 -3.84 9.25
C LEU A 21 0.01 -3.84 7.75
N ALA A 22 0.64 -2.97 6.96
CA ALA A 22 0.43 -2.93 5.51
C ALA A 22 0.91 -4.20 4.80
N ILE A 23 2.02 -4.81 5.25
CA ILE A 23 2.50 -6.11 4.75
C ILE A 23 1.47 -7.21 5.05
N ILE A 24 1.02 -7.30 6.30
CA ILE A 24 0.02 -8.29 6.74
C ILE A 24 -1.28 -8.11 5.96
N GLY A 25 -1.75 -6.86 5.81
CA GLY A 25 -2.95 -6.54 5.04
C GLY A 25 -2.85 -6.98 3.59
N ASN A 26 -1.78 -6.60 2.88
CA ASN A 26 -1.61 -7.01 1.46
C ASN A 26 -1.49 -8.52 1.31
N PHE A 27 -0.81 -9.21 2.23
CA PHE A 27 -0.70 -10.67 2.21
C PHE A 27 -2.05 -11.35 2.45
N ALA A 28 -2.79 -10.91 3.47
CA ALA A 28 -4.12 -11.42 3.78
C ALA A 28 -5.11 -11.19 2.61
N THR A 29 -5.09 -9.99 2.01
CA THR A 29 -5.90 -9.68 0.82
C THR A 29 -5.51 -10.55 -0.37
N THR A 30 -4.22 -10.81 -0.59
CA THR A 30 -3.75 -11.70 -1.66
C THR A 30 -4.29 -13.12 -1.46
N LEU A 31 -4.21 -13.66 -0.24
CA LEU A 31 -4.75 -14.98 0.10
C LEU A 31 -6.28 -15.02 -0.07
N LEU A 32 -6.98 -13.95 0.32
CA LEU A 32 -8.42 -13.84 0.15
C LEU A 32 -8.80 -13.86 -1.33
N TYR A 33 -8.06 -13.18 -2.21
CA TYR A 33 -8.30 -13.23 -3.65
C TYR A 33 -7.91 -14.57 -4.28
N LEU A 34 -6.87 -15.24 -3.80
CA LEU A 34 -6.46 -16.55 -4.33
C LEU A 34 -7.42 -17.68 -3.92
N LEU A 35 -7.73 -17.76 -2.63
CA LEU A 35 -8.49 -18.87 -2.05
C LEU A 35 -9.98 -18.57 -1.95
N GLY A 36 -10.34 -17.30 -1.74
CA GLY A 36 -11.69 -16.84 -1.52
C GLY A 36 -12.41 -16.31 -2.76
N ARG A 37 -11.82 -16.39 -3.96
CA ARG A 37 -12.43 -15.83 -5.19
C ARG A 37 -13.88 -16.28 -5.42
N GLU A 38 -14.17 -17.56 -5.21
CA GLU A 38 -15.52 -18.11 -5.43
C GLU A 38 -16.50 -17.62 -4.37
N ALA A 39 -16.03 -17.47 -3.13
CA ALA A 39 -16.83 -16.90 -2.04
C ALA A 39 -17.14 -15.42 -2.31
N ILE A 40 -16.15 -14.64 -2.77
CA ILE A 40 -16.32 -13.23 -3.14
C ILE A 40 -17.30 -13.08 -4.30
N LYS A 41 -17.17 -13.91 -5.35
CA LYS A 41 -18.09 -13.88 -6.49
C LYS A 41 -19.54 -14.19 -6.10
N ARG A 42 -19.74 -15.09 -5.13
CA ARG A 42 -21.08 -15.48 -4.65
C ARG A 42 -21.70 -14.45 -3.70
N SER A 43 -20.89 -13.78 -2.88
CA SER A 43 -21.36 -12.78 -1.92
C SER A 43 -21.47 -11.38 -2.52
N SER A 44 -20.77 -11.12 -3.62
CA SER A 44 -20.85 -9.85 -4.33
C SER A 44 -22.15 -9.79 -5.14
N PRO A 45 -22.98 -8.74 -4.96
CA PRO A 45 -24.14 -8.52 -5.83
C PRO A 45 -23.74 -8.17 -7.27
N GLN A 46 -22.46 -7.92 -7.52
CA GLN A 46 -21.91 -7.61 -8.84
C GLN A 46 -21.18 -8.81 -9.44
N HIS A 47 -21.39 -8.99 -10.75
CA HIS A 47 -20.65 -9.96 -11.55
C HIS A 47 -19.22 -9.46 -11.75
N ILE A 48 -18.29 -9.98 -10.95
CA ILE A 48 -16.86 -9.64 -11.05
C ILE A 48 -16.24 -10.48 -12.18
N PRO A 49 -15.66 -9.85 -13.22
CA PRO A 49 -15.00 -10.57 -14.31
C PRO A 49 -13.79 -11.39 -13.83
N ASP A 50 -13.52 -12.52 -14.51
CA ASP A 50 -12.40 -13.39 -14.16
C ASP A 50 -11.03 -12.72 -14.30
N TRP A 51 -10.88 -11.75 -15.20
CA TRP A 51 -9.64 -11.00 -15.39
C TRP A 51 -9.31 -10.09 -14.19
N ALA A 52 -10.30 -9.69 -13.39
CA ALA A 52 -10.09 -8.73 -12.31
C ALA A 52 -9.24 -9.34 -11.17
N PHE A 53 -9.45 -10.61 -10.84
CA PHE A 53 -8.71 -11.30 -9.78
C PHE A 53 -7.20 -11.36 -10.02
N PRO A 54 -6.68 -11.85 -11.16
CA PRO A 54 -5.23 -11.88 -11.39
C PRO A 54 -4.61 -10.47 -11.40
N VAL A 55 -5.33 -9.46 -11.90
CA VAL A 55 -4.87 -8.06 -11.84
C VAL A 55 -4.78 -7.56 -10.40
N LEU A 56 -5.82 -7.77 -9.59
CA LEU A 56 -5.83 -7.37 -8.18
C LEU A 56 -4.76 -8.10 -7.35
N ILE A 57 -4.54 -9.39 -7.62
CA ILE A 57 -3.46 -10.17 -7.01
C ILE A 57 -2.09 -9.58 -7.38
N ALA A 58 -1.87 -9.30 -8.67
CA ALA A 58 -0.62 -8.68 -9.12
C ALA A 58 -0.40 -7.31 -8.46
N VAL A 59 -1.45 -6.50 -8.32
CA VAL A 59 -1.40 -5.21 -7.62
C VAL A 59 -1.05 -5.40 -6.14
N CYS A 60 -1.63 -6.37 -5.44
CA CYS A 60 -1.30 -6.65 -4.04
C CYS A 60 0.15 -7.12 -3.85
N LEU A 61 0.67 -7.98 -4.75
CA LEU A 61 2.07 -8.40 -4.71
C LEU A 61 3.01 -7.23 -5.00
N PHE A 62 2.69 -6.39 -5.98
CA PHE A 62 3.46 -5.19 -6.27
C PHE A 62 3.42 -4.19 -5.10
N ASN A 63 2.27 -4.03 -4.44
CA ASN A 63 2.17 -3.25 -3.21
C ASN A 63 3.07 -3.81 -2.11
N LEU A 64 3.15 -5.13 -1.93
CA LEU A 64 4.04 -5.75 -0.95
C LEU A 64 5.50 -5.35 -1.21
N VAL A 65 5.95 -5.44 -2.47
CA VAL A 65 7.28 -4.99 -2.88
C VAL A 65 7.49 -3.50 -2.59
N CYS A 66 6.50 -2.66 -2.89
CA CYS A 66 6.55 -1.23 -2.64
C CYS A 66 6.63 -0.89 -1.14
N VAL A 67 5.86 -1.59 -0.30
CA VAL A 67 5.91 -1.45 1.16
C VAL A 67 7.26 -1.90 1.71
N ILE A 68 7.83 -3.00 1.20
CA ILE A 68 9.17 -3.46 1.58
C ILE A 68 10.23 -2.43 1.14
N ALA A 69 10.11 -1.86 -0.05
CA ALA A 69 11.01 -0.81 -0.52
C ALA A 69 10.91 0.44 0.38
N LEU A 70 9.69 0.82 0.78
CA LEU A 70 9.47 1.90 1.74
C LEU A 70 10.05 1.56 3.13
N PHE A 71 9.97 0.29 3.53
CA PHE A 71 10.63 -0.23 4.73
C PHE A 71 12.17 -0.18 4.61
N ARG A 72 12.71 -0.20 3.40
CA ARG A 72 14.14 0.03 3.14
C ARG A 72 14.47 1.49 2.81
N TRP A 73 13.56 2.41 3.15
CA TRP A 73 13.70 3.85 2.93
C TRP A 73 13.82 4.29 1.47
N LYS A 74 13.26 3.55 0.51
CA LYS A 74 13.30 3.92 -0.90
C LYS A 74 12.08 4.75 -1.30
N LYS A 75 12.28 5.97 -1.81
CA LYS A 75 11.17 6.85 -2.26
C LYS A 75 10.31 6.21 -3.34
N TRP A 76 10.91 5.40 -4.21
CA TRP A 76 10.17 4.75 -5.29
C TRP A 76 9.09 3.78 -4.77
N GLY A 77 9.24 3.25 -3.54
CA GLY A 77 8.17 2.47 -2.91
C GLY A 77 6.89 3.28 -2.69
N PHE A 78 6.99 4.57 -2.37
CA PHE A 78 5.81 5.42 -2.22
C PHE A 78 5.12 5.66 -3.57
N TRP A 79 5.91 6.02 -4.58
CA TRP A 79 5.40 6.23 -5.94
C TRP A 79 4.77 4.96 -6.53
N GLY A 80 5.34 3.79 -6.22
CA GLY A 80 4.74 2.51 -6.54
C GLY A 80 3.36 2.33 -5.92
N LEU A 81 3.19 2.65 -4.61
CA LEU A 81 1.87 2.61 -3.95
C LEU A 81 0.86 3.57 -4.59
N VAL A 82 1.29 4.77 -5.00
CA VAL A 82 0.43 5.74 -5.71
C VAL A 82 -0.06 5.17 -7.04
N VAL A 83 0.85 4.59 -7.84
CA VAL A 83 0.50 3.97 -9.13
C VAL A 83 -0.43 2.77 -8.92
N SER A 84 -0.14 1.92 -7.94
CA SER A 84 -1.01 0.80 -7.57
C SER A 84 -2.41 1.25 -7.19
N ALA A 85 -2.54 2.33 -6.42
CA ALA A 85 -3.83 2.86 -6.01
C ALA A 85 -4.62 3.39 -7.22
N ALA A 86 -3.95 4.01 -8.19
CA ALA A 86 -4.58 4.43 -9.44
C ALA A 86 -5.07 3.24 -10.28
N VAL A 87 -4.26 2.18 -10.39
CA VAL A 87 -4.66 0.95 -11.09
C VAL A 87 -5.82 0.27 -10.36
N ALA A 88 -5.74 0.13 -9.04
CA ALA A 88 -6.80 -0.47 -8.23
C ALA A 88 -8.11 0.32 -8.34
N LEU A 89 -8.05 1.65 -8.36
CA LEU A 89 -9.21 2.50 -8.61
C LEU A 89 -9.83 2.20 -9.98
N GLY A 90 -9.02 2.15 -11.04
CA GLY A 90 -9.48 1.84 -12.39
C GLY A 90 -10.15 0.47 -12.48
N VAL A 91 -9.55 -0.55 -11.86
CA VAL A 91 -10.14 -1.90 -11.79
C VAL A 91 -11.44 -1.87 -11.01
N ASN A 92 -11.47 -1.24 -9.82
CA ASN A 92 -12.66 -1.16 -8.97
C ASN A 92 -13.83 -0.47 -9.69
N VAL A 93 -13.57 0.62 -10.41
CA VAL A 93 -14.59 1.30 -11.22
C VAL A 93 -15.04 0.41 -12.39
N ALA A 94 -14.11 -0.28 -13.06
CA ALA A 94 -14.43 -1.16 -14.19
C ALA A 94 -15.29 -2.38 -13.79
N ILE A 95 -15.11 -2.91 -12.58
CA ILE A 95 -15.95 -3.99 -12.02
C ILE A 95 -17.22 -3.45 -11.33
N GLY A 96 -17.41 -2.13 -11.34
CA GLY A 96 -18.60 -1.44 -10.85
C GLY A 96 -18.65 -1.22 -9.34
N LEU A 97 -17.56 -1.47 -8.59
CA LEU A 97 -17.57 -1.31 -7.13
C LEU A 97 -18.01 0.11 -6.74
N GLY A 98 -18.77 0.20 -5.64
CA GLY A 98 -19.26 1.48 -5.14
C GLY A 98 -18.14 2.48 -4.85
N PRO A 99 -18.40 3.81 -4.95
CA PRO A 99 -17.38 4.85 -4.85
C PRO A 99 -16.53 4.77 -3.58
N LEU A 100 -17.15 4.45 -2.44
CA LEU A 100 -16.47 4.30 -1.14
C LEU A 100 -15.43 3.17 -1.14
N ALA A 101 -15.72 2.05 -1.80
CA ALA A 101 -14.78 0.93 -1.88
C ALA A 101 -13.69 1.20 -2.92
N ALA A 102 -14.04 1.90 -4.01
CA ALA A 102 -13.08 2.27 -5.05
C ALA A 102 -11.97 3.21 -4.54
N ILE A 103 -12.30 4.17 -3.66
CA ILE A 103 -11.33 5.13 -3.10
C ILE A 103 -10.46 4.57 -1.97
N GLY A 104 -10.72 3.35 -1.48
CA GLY A 104 -9.99 2.78 -0.34
C GLY A 104 -8.47 2.75 -0.55
N GLY A 105 -8.02 2.48 -1.77
CA GLY A 105 -6.59 2.52 -2.13
C GLY A 105 -5.98 3.92 -2.00
N ILE A 106 -6.74 4.97 -2.35
CA ILE A 106 -6.29 6.37 -2.20
C ILE A 106 -6.17 6.73 -0.72
N VAL A 107 -7.16 6.36 0.09
CA VAL A 107 -7.13 6.59 1.54
C VAL A 107 -5.90 5.93 2.17
N ALA A 108 -5.58 4.69 1.78
CA ALA A 108 -4.38 4.01 2.26
C ALA A 108 -3.09 4.77 1.90
N VAL A 109 -2.97 5.28 0.67
CA VAL A 109 -1.81 6.09 0.24
C VAL A 109 -1.70 7.39 1.05
N LEU A 110 -2.82 8.07 1.31
CA LEU A 110 -2.85 9.29 2.12
C LEU A 110 -2.43 9.00 3.58
N LEU A 111 -2.84 7.86 4.13
CA LEU A 111 -2.40 7.43 5.46
C LEU A 111 -0.88 7.17 5.48
N VAL A 112 -0.33 6.47 4.49
CA VAL A 112 1.13 6.27 4.36
C VAL A 112 1.85 7.62 4.31
N TYR A 113 1.36 8.55 3.49
CA TYR A 113 1.94 9.89 3.38
C TYR A 113 1.86 10.65 4.71
N GLY A 114 0.72 10.60 5.38
CA GLY A 114 0.53 11.20 6.69
C GLY A 114 1.51 10.65 7.73
N VAL A 115 1.66 9.33 7.81
CA VAL A 115 2.60 8.67 8.73
C VAL A 115 4.05 9.01 8.38
N LEU A 116 4.40 9.13 7.09
CA LEU A 116 5.73 9.59 6.65
C LEU A 116 6.02 11.04 7.04
N GLN A 117 4.97 11.86 7.17
CA GLN A 117 5.08 13.27 7.55
C GLN A 117 5.08 13.48 9.07
N ILE A 118 4.78 12.44 9.87
CA ILE A 118 4.86 12.52 11.34
C ILE A 118 6.33 12.73 11.76
N GLY A 119 6.58 13.88 12.39
CA GLY A 119 7.88 14.31 12.90
C GLY A 119 8.19 15.76 12.52
N LYS A 120 8.57 16.61 13.49
CA LYS A 120 8.91 18.03 13.23
C LYS A 120 10.25 18.17 12.49
N GLU A 121 11.33 17.62 13.06
CA GLU A 121 12.70 17.70 12.48
C GLU A 121 13.17 16.40 11.82
N ASN A 122 12.55 15.26 12.15
CA ASN A 122 12.89 13.92 11.64
C ASN A 122 11.77 13.33 10.78
N LYS A 123 11.32 14.07 9.76
CA LYS A 123 10.27 13.57 8.86
C LYS A 123 10.74 12.27 8.21
N GLY A 124 9.89 11.23 8.25
CA GLY A 124 10.18 9.97 7.56
C GLY A 124 10.42 10.20 6.07
N TRP A 125 9.69 11.13 5.46
CA TRP A 125 9.84 11.53 4.06
C TRP A 125 11.23 12.06 3.70
N SER A 126 11.84 12.92 4.52
CA SER A 126 13.15 13.51 4.21
C SER A 126 14.31 12.52 4.35
N GLN A 127 14.08 11.41 5.05
CA GLN A 127 15.05 10.32 5.23
C GLN A 127 14.95 9.25 4.15
N LEU A 128 13.91 9.28 3.31
CA LEU A 128 13.82 8.41 2.15
C LEU A 128 14.90 8.80 1.12
N GLU A 129 15.56 7.79 0.56
CA GLU A 129 16.53 7.91 -0.54
C GLU A 129 15.78 7.98 -1.86
#